data_AF-A0A2Z4FH73-F1
#
_entry.id   AF-A0A2Z4FH73-F1
#
_cell.length_a   1.000
_cell.length_b   1.000
_cell.length_c   1.000
_cell.angle_alpha   90.00
_cell.angle_beta   90.00
_cell.angle_gamma   90.00
#
_symmetry.space_group_name_H-M   'P 1'
#
loop_
_entity.id
_entity.type
_entity.pdbx_description
1 polymer ?
#
loop_
_entity_poly.entity_id
_entity_poly.type
_entity_poly.pdbx_seq_one_letter_code
_entity_poly.pdbx_strand_id
1 'polypeptide(L)'
;MTRCWYIIDAAGWRRIDVAPKRKGEKRWDFWSDFRVDGPGDTGWPAFTQLVVRASAQAVCRAIAELAAELEIECTDVSDQPDQWHEALMLNEQILADGQPLTLLSEPSTDFDARLLDPNAAELIFEKLGVDGAFFGHEPDAGTLMLSMYRQGLLALSWSDSIQPGPSHALTFYPDGRATAEDPRPFALSRLGQEPTSPFLDRYAYVAHELAKLGLDEISPLLTNRRISAALRLDPENVRHLG
;
A
#
# COMPACT_ATOMS: atom_id res chain seq x y z
N MET A 1 -27.15 -5.71 21.13
CA MET A 1 -27.95 -5.02 20.10
C MET A 1 -27.35 -5.32 18.75
N THR A 2 -28.10 -5.96 17.86
CA THR A 2 -27.66 -6.28 16.49
C THR A 2 -27.58 -4.97 15.71
N ARG A 3 -26.38 -4.53 15.34
CA ARG A 3 -26.21 -3.37 14.47
C ARG A 3 -26.76 -3.73 13.10
N CYS A 4 -27.83 -3.06 12.69
CA CYS A 4 -28.41 -3.24 11.36
C CYS A 4 -27.84 -2.16 10.46
N TRP A 5 -27.30 -2.54 9.30
CA TRP A 5 -26.75 -1.60 8.34
C TRP A 5 -27.61 -1.57 7.09
N TYR A 6 -27.54 -0.47 6.34
CA TYR A 6 -28.23 -0.31 5.06
C TYR A 6 -27.19 0.04 4.00
N ILE A 7 -27.20 -0.70 2.89
CA ILE A 7 -26.54 -0.27 1.65
C ILE A 7 -27.50 0.65 0.92
N ILE A 8 -26.98 1.76 0.42
CA ILE A 8 -27.65 2.62 -0.54
C ILE A 8 -26.90 2.46 -1.86
N ASP A 9 -27.50 1.79 -2.82
CA ASP A 9 -26.97 1.61 -4.17
C ASP A 9 -28.01 2.03 -5.22
N ALA A 10 -27.69 1.86 -6.51
CA ALA A 10 -28.57 2.21 -7.63
C ALA A 10 -29.92 1.46 -7.62
N ALA A 11 -30.05 0.36 -6.85
CA ALA A 11 -31.29 -0.38 -6.66
C ALA A 11 -32.09 0.06 -5.41
N GLY A 12 -31.60 1.05 -4.66
CA GLY A 12 -32.27 1.63 -3.49
C GLY A 12 -31.63 1.22 -2.16
N TRP A 13 -32.43 1.27 -1.10
CA TRP A 13 -31.97 1.00 0.26
C TRP A 13 -32.18 -0.48 0.60
N ARG A 14 -31.12 -1.24 0.83
CA ARG A 14 -31.20 -2.65 1.24
C ARG A 14 -30.51 -2.88 2.58
N ARG A 15 -31.23 -3.52 3.50
CA ARG A 15 -30.75 -3.84 4.84
C ARG A 15 -29.80 -5.03 4.81
N ILE A 16 -28.66 -4.91 5.47
CA ILE A 16 -27.72 -5.99 5.76
C ILE A 16 -27.75 -6.26 7.27
N ASP A 17 -28.12 -7.48 7.62
CA ASP A 17 -27.99 -7.99 8.97
C ASP A 17 -26.57 -8.53 9.16
N VAL A 18 -25.70 -7.71 9.76
CA VAL A 18 -24.35 -8.14 10.17
C VAL A 18 -24.48 -8.79 11.54
N ALA A 19 -24.46 -10.12 11.60
CA ALA A 19 -24.49 -10.84 12.86
C ALA A 19 -23.23 -10.51 13.70
N PRO A 20 -23.35 -10.27 15.02
CA PRO A 20 -22.18 -10.04 15.87
C PRO A 20 -21.38 -11.33 16.06
N LYS A 21 -20.04 -11.19 16.02
CA LYS A 21 -19.02 -12.20 16.35
C LYS A 21 -19.48 -13.17 17.46
N ARG A 22 -19.66 -14.45 17.13
CA ARG A 22 -19.59 -15.53 18.12
C ARG A 22 -18.23 -16.21 18.02
N LYS A 23 -17.66 -16.55 19.17
CA LYS A 23 -16.36 -17.23 19.26
C LYS A 23 -16.50 -18.62 18.62
N GLY A 24 -15.87 -18.83 17.46
CA GLY A 24 -15.84 -20.14 16.78
C GLY A 24 -16.70 -20.27 15.51
N GLU A 25 -17.36 -19.23 15.00
CA GLU A 25 -17.99 -19.29 13.68
C GLU A 25 -17.01 -18.93 12.56
N LYS A 26 -16.98 -19.77 11.51
CA LYS A 26 -16.23 -19.51 10.28
C LYS A 26 -16.73 -18.21 9.63
N ARG A 27 -15.77 -17.39 9.19
CA ARG A 27 -15.98 -16.23 8.32
C ARG A 27 -16.97 -16.62 7.22
N TRP A 28 -18.02 -15.83 7.01
CA TRP A 28 -18.68 -15.83 5.72
C TRP A 28 -17.74 -15.14 4.74
N ASP A 29 -16.71 -15.88 4.32
CA ASP A 29 -15.93 -15.52 3.16
C ASP A 29 -16.78 -15.87 1.94
N PHE A 30 -17.46 -14.86 1.41
CA PHE A 30 -18.05 -14.95 0.08
C PHE A 30 -16.96 -14.96 -1.03
N TRP A 31 -15.68 -15.05 -0.66
CA TRP A 31 -14.52 -14.66 -1.45
C TRP A 31 -13.26 -15.49 -1.13
N SER A 32 -13.21 -16.80 -1.43
CA SER A 32 -11.94 -17.54 -1.37
C SER A 32 -11.89 -18.87 -2.14
N ASP A 33 -12.46 -18.97 -3.36
CA ASP A 33 -12.35 -20.20 -4.17
C ASP A 33 -11.23 -20.18 -5.24
N PHE A 34 -10.31 -19.20 -5.23
CA PHE A 34 -9.17 -19.18 -6.18
C PHE A 34 -7.78 -19.35 -5.54
N ARG A 35 -7.69 -19.75 -4.27
CA ARG A 35 -6.42 -20.14 -3.64
C ARG A 35 -6.32 -21.66 -3.60
N VAL A 36 -5.91 -22.25 -4.72
CA VAL A 36 -5.47 -23.64 -4.75
C VAL A 36 -4.10 -23.69 -4.04
N ASP A 37 -4.04 -24.47 -2.96
CA ASP A 37 -2.85 -24.91 -2.21
C ASP A 37 -2.15 -23.92 -1.25
N GLY A 38 -2.91 -23.28 -0.37
CA GLY A 38 -2.39 -22.71 0.89
C GLY A 38 -3.31 -23.04 2.07
N PRO A 39 -2.81 -23.20 3.31
CA PRO A 39 -3.68 -23.35 4.48
C PRO A 39 -4.63 -22.16 4.52
N GLY A 40 -5.93 -22.43 4.55
CA GLY A 40 -6.97 -21.42 4.41
C GLY A 40 -6.83 -20.25 5.39
N ASP A 41 -7.28 -19.08 4.94
CA ASP A 41 -7.61 -17.93 5.79
C ASP A 41 -6.49 -16.93 6.16
N THR A 42 -5.49 -16.69 5.30
CA THR A 42 -4.58 -15.54 5.52
C THR A 42 -4.71 -14.49 4.42
N GLY A 43 -5.59 -13.51 4.63
CA GLY A 43 -5.44 -12.20 3.98
C GLY A 43 -4.04 -11.64 4.27
N TRP A 44 -3.55 -10.69 3.46
CA TRP A 44 -2.27 -10.04 3.77
C TRP A 44 -2.30 -9.47 5.21
N PRO A 45 -1.16 -9.39 5.92
CA PRO A 45 -1.09 -8.68 7.20
C PRO A 45 -1.38 -7.18 7.00
N ALA A 46 -1.44 -6.42 8.09
CA ALA A 46 -1.37 -4.97 7.97
C ALA A 46 0.02 -4.58 7.44
N PHE A 47 0.11 -3.76 6.40
CA PHE A 47 1.40 -3.23 5.91
C PHE A 47 1.23 -1.99 5.03
N THR A 48 2.29 -1.20 4.88
CA THR A 48 2.47 -0.19 3.82
C THR A 48 3.84 -0.40 3.22
N GLN A 49 3.94 -0.20 1.91
CA GLN A 49 5.15 -0.37 1.13
C GLN A 49 5.19 0.65 0.02
N LEU A 50 6.41 0.94 -0.42
CA LEU A 50 6.71 1.84 -1.51
C LEU A 50 7.60 1.09 -2.49
N VAL A 51 7.24 1.07 -3.76
CA VAL A 51 8.06 0.53 -4.84
C VAL A 51 8.47 1.65 -5.77
N VAL A 52 9.75 1.76 -6.08
CA VAL A 52 10.34 2.92 -6.77
C VAL A 52 11.25 2.45 -7.88
N ARG A 53 11.12 2.99 -9.09
CA ARG A 53 12.06 2.77 -10.20
C ARG A 53 13.35 3.60 -10.03
N ALA A 54 14.07 3.34 -8.95
CA ALA A 54 15.34 3.97 -8.62
C ALA A 54 16.21 3.01 -7.80
N SER A 55 17.52 3.30 -7.72
CA SER A 55 18.45 2.59 -6.83
C SER A 55 18.15 2.88 -5.36
N ALA A 56 18.47 1.95 -4.46
CA ALA A 56 18.33 2.12 -3.03
C ALA A 56 19.10 3.36 -2.53
N GLN A 57 20.28 3.64 -3.10
CA GLN A 57 21.07 4.83 -2.76
C GLN A 57 20.31 6.14 -3.06
N ALA A 58 19.61 6.21 -4.20
CA ALA A 58 18.82 7.37 -4.57
C ALA A 58 17.60 7.53 -3.64
N VAL A 59 16.93 6.43 -3.33
CA VAL A 59 15.81 6.41 -2.38
C VAL A 59 16.25 6.84 -0.98
N CYS A 60 17.37 6.32 -0.47
CA CYS A 60 17.92 6.71 0.82
C CYS A 60 18.25 8.21 0.88
N ARG A 61 18.79 8.77 -0.20
CA ARG A 61 19.08 10.21 -0.28
C ARG A 61 17.80 11.03 -0.21
N ALA A 62 16.77 10.66 -0.97
CA ALA A 62 15.49 11.35 -0.94
C ALA A 62 14.83 11.29 0.45
N ILE A 63 14.91 10.15 1.14
CA ILE A 63 14.42 9.99 2.51
C ILE A 63 15.22 10.87 3.49
N ALA A 64 16.55 10.89 3.39
CA ALA A 64 17.39 11.72 4.25
C ALA A 64 17.17 13.22 4.04
N GLU A 65 16.98 13.65 2.78
CA GLU A 65 16.62 15.04 2.45
C GLU A 65 15.24 15.41 3.00
N LEU A 66 14.24 14.52 2.85
CA LEU A 66 12.91 14.72 3.44
C LEU A 66 12.98 14.78 4.97
N ALA A 67 13.71 13.87 5.61
CA ALA A 67 13.88 13.87 7.06
C ALA A 67 14.53 15.16 7.55
N ALA A 68 15.55 15.66 6.85
CA ALA A 68 16.18 16.94 7.18
C ALA A 68 15.23 18.13 7.04
N GLU A 69 14.37 18.17 6.02
CA GLU A 69 13.34 19.20 5.84
C GLU A 69 12.26 19.16 6.93
N LEU A 70 11.96 17.97 7.44
CA LEU A 70 11.00 17.75 8.53
C LEU A 70 11.64 17.82 9.92
N GLU A 71 12.94 18.13 10.00
CA GLU A 71 13.72 18.14 11.24
C GLU A 71 13.69 16.80 12.01
N ILE A 72 13.55 15.69 11.28
CA ILE A 72 13.58 14.32 11.78
C ILE A 72 15.01 13.79 11.67
N GLU A 73 15.51 13.17 12.75
CA GLU A 73 16.80 12.52 12.70
C GLU A 73 16.72 11.24 11.85
N CYS A 74 17.55 11.16 10.80
CA CYS A 74 17.67 9.99 9.94
C CYS A 74 19.04 9.36 10.13
N THR A 75 19.07 8.10 10.58
CA THR A 75 20.29 7.34 10.81
C THR A 75 20.37 6.15 9.87
N ASP A 76 21.50 5.97 9.20
CA ASP A 76 21.80 4.75 8.47
C ASP A 76 22.15 3.62 9.45
N VAL A 77 21.31 2.59 9.48
CA VAL A 77 21.44 1.41 10.34
C VAL A 77 21.61 0.14 9.49
N SER A 78 22.04 0.28 8.24
CA SER A 78 22.23 -0.85 7.30
C SER A 78 23.16 -1.92 7.85
N ASP A 79 24.20 -1.53 8.60
CA ASP A 79 25.16 -2.45 9.22
C ASP A 79 24.77 -2.92 10.63
N GLN A 80 23.56 -2.58 11.10
CA GLN A 80 23.05 -2.87 12.45
C GLN A 80 21.73 -3.67 12.39
N PRO A 81 21.77 -4.98 12.05
CA PRO A 81 20.57 -5.81 11.87
C PRO A 81 19.64 -5.89 13.08
N ASP A 82 20.20 -5.71 14.28
CA ASP A 82 19.45 -5.62 15.53
C ASP A 82 18.51 -4.41 15.57
N GLN A 83 18.78 -3.36 14.79
CA GLN A 83 17.97 -2.14 14.70
C GLN A 83 16.98 -2.14 13.53
N TRP A 84 16.99 -3.16 12.67
CA TRP A 84 16.13 -3.18 11.47
C TRP A 84 14.63 -3.25 11.77
N HIS A 85 14.25 -3.74 12.95
CA HIS A 85 12.86 -3.86 13.37
C HIS A 85 12.14 -2.50 13.57
N GLU A 86 12.89 -1.41 13.68
CA GLU A 86 12.39 -0.04 13.79
C GLU A 86 12.81 0.83 12.58
N ALA A 87 13.34 0.20 11.53
CA ALA A 87 13.91 0.89 10.39
C ALA A 87 13.06 0.72 9.13
N LEU A 88 13.09 1.73 8.27
CA LEU A 88 12.71 1.64 6.87
C LEU A 88 13.70 0.73 6.16
N MET A 89 13.26 -0.47 5.76
CA MET A 89 14.08 -1.47 5.09
C MET A 89 13.91 -1.40 3.57
N LEU A 90 15.03 -1.34 2.85
CA LEU A 90 15.06 -1.26 1.40
C LEU A 90 15.63 -2.54 0.80
N ASN A 91 14.96 -3.09 -0.21
CA ASN A 91 15.45 -4.15 -1.06
C ASN A 91 15.57 -3.64 -2.50
N GLU A 92 16.78 -3.64 -3.05
CA GLU A 92 17.02 -3.33 -4.46
C GLU A 92 17.05 -4.61 -5.29
N GLN A 93 16.36 -4.59 -6.43
CA GLN A 93 16.49 -5.60 -7.48
C GLN A 93 16.77 -4.92 -8.82
N ILE A 94 17.47 -5.63 -9.72
CA ILE A 94 17.72 -5.17 -11.09
C ILE A 94 16.73 -5.84 -12.02
N LEU A 95 15.96 -5.04 -12.74
CA LEU A 95 14.96 -5.51 -13.70
C LEU A 95 15.63 -6.06 -14.97
N ALA A 96 14.85 -6.75 -15.80
CA ALA A 96 15.33 -7.31 -17.06
C ALA A 96 15.84 -6.25 -18.06
N ASP A 97 15.34 -5.00 -17.95
CA ASP A 97 15.81 -3.84 -18.74
C ASP A 97 17.07 -3.18 -18.16
N GLY A 98 17.63 -3.73 -17.08
CA GLY A 98 18.82 -3.23 -16.39
C GLY A 98 18.55 -2.05 -15.44
N GLN A 99 17.30 -1.59 -15.32
CA GLN A 99 16.96 -0.51 -14.40
C GLN A 99 16.77 -1.03 -12.96
N PRO A 100 17.16 -0.25 -11.94
CA PRO A 100 16.91 -0.60 -10.56
C PRO A 100 15.42 -0.44 -10.20
N LEU A 101 14.93 -1.37 -9.38
CA LEU A 101 13.66 -1.27 -8.67
C LEU A 101 13.94 -1.45 -7.18
N THR A 102 13.56 -0.47 -6.38
CA THR A 102 13.70 -0.52 -4.92
C THR A 102 12.34 -0.69 -4.28
N LEU A 103 12.21 -1.73 -3.45
CA LEU A 103 11.08 -1.94 -2.57
C LEU A 103 11.46 -1.45 -1.18
N LEU A 104 10.69 -0.54 -0.63
CA LEU A 104 10.79 -0.02 0.72
C LEU A 104 9.64 -0.56 1.56
N SER A 105 9.95 -1.06 2.75
CA SER A 105 8.98 -1.55 3.72
C SER A 105 9.30 -1.06 5.12
N GLU A 106 8.26 -0.87 5.92
CA GLU A 106 8.38 -0.66 7.35
C GLU A 106 7.94 -1.92 8.10
N PRO A 107 8.83 -2.57 8.87
CA PRO A 107 8.50 -3.74 9.67
C PRO A 107 7.77 -3.35 10.96
N SER A 108 6.60 -2.70 10.86
CA SER A 108 5.77 -2.39 12.04
C SER A 108 4.48 -3.22 12.06
N THR A 109 4.20 -3.81 13.23
CA THR A 109 2.93 -4.47 13.54
C THR A 109 1.82 -3.50 13.92
N ASP A 110 2.16 -2.25 14.26
CA ASP A 110 1.21 -1.20 14.60
C ASP A 110 1.05 -0.23 13.42
N PHE A 111 -0.19 0.02 13.00
CA PHE A 111 -0.50 0.92 11.90
C PHE A 111 -0.29 2.38 12.30
N ASP A 112 -0.51 2.71 13.58
CA ASP A 112 -0.43 4.08 14.10
C ASP A 112 1.01 4.57 14.29
N ALA A 113 1.98 3.66 14.34
CA ALA A 113 3.40 3.97 14.52
C ALA A 113 4.17 4.09 13.20
N ARG A 114 3.48 4.08 12.05
CA ARG A 114 4.13 4.02 10.73
C ARG A 114 4.69 5.36 10.29
N LEU A 115 5.95 5.30 9.89
CA LEU A 115 6.67 6.38 9.22
C LEU A 115 6.30 6.48 7.74
N LEU A 116 5.93 5.36 7.12
CA LEU A 116 5.56 5.33 5.71
C LEU A 116 4.06 5.49 5.51
N ASP A 117 3.64 6.73 5.28
CA ASP A 117 2.27 7.13 4.96
C ASP A 117 2.13 7.68 3.51
N PRO A 118 0.90 7.92 3.01
CA PRO A 118 0.68 8.45 1.66
C PRO A 118 1.35 9.81 1.39
N ASN A 119 1.42 10.71 2.38
CA ASN A 119 2.01 12.04 2.22
C ASN A 119 3.54 11.94 2.13
N ALA A 120 4.15 11.13 3.00
CA ALA A 120 5.57 10.85 2.95
C ALA A 120 5.95 10.20 1.61
N ALA A 121 5.13 9.26 1.12
CA ALA A 121 5.33 8.64 -0.18
C ALA A 121 5.28 9.67 -1.33
N GLU A 122 4.29 10.56 -1.33
CA GLU A 122 4.17 11.63 -2.33
C GLU A 122 5.42 12.53 -2.35
N LEU A 123 5.88 13.00 -1.19
CA LEU A 123 7.08 13.83 -1.10
C LEU A 123 8.35 13.10 -1.57
N ILE A 124 8.49 11.80 -1.29
CA ILE A 124 9.59 10.98 -1.80
C ILE A 124 9.54 10.91 -3.33
N PHE A 125 8.37 10.68 -3.91
CA PHE A 125 8.20 10.63 -5.37
C PHE A 125 8.46 11.97 -6.04
N GLU A 126 7.97 13.08 -5.48
CA GLU A 126 8.23 14.43 -5.99
C GLU A 126 9.73 14.74 -6.05
N LYS A 127 10.48 14.38 -5.00
CA LYS A 127 11.94 14.56 -4.95
C LYS A 127 12.66 13.71 -6.00
N LEU A 128 12.24 12.46 -6.17
CA LEU A 128 12.91 11.53 -7.08
C LEU A 128 12.55 11.80 -8.55
N GLY A 129 11.33 12.27 -8.85
CA GLY A 129 10.88 12.48 -10.22
C GLY A 129 10.77 11.19 -11.03
N VAL A 130 10.53 10.04 -10.37
CA VAL A 130 10.50 8.70 -10.99
C VAL A 130 9.13 8.04 -10.89
N ASP A 131 8.96 6.96 -11.65
CA ASP A 131 7.78 6.11 -11.56
C ASP A 131 7.83 5.21 -10.32
N GLY A 132 6.66 4.90 -9.76
CA GLY A 132 6.55 3.94 -8.67
C GLY A 132 5.14 3.84 -8.11
N ALA A 133 5.01 3.23 -6.95
CA ALA A 133 3.75 3.13 -6.24
C ALA A 133 3.93 3.11 -4.73
N PHE A 134 2.94 3.63 -4.02
CA PHE A 134 2.70 3.38 -2.61
C PHE A 134 1.48 2.47 -2.49
N PHE A 135 1.53 1.47 -1.62
CA PHE A 135 0.42 0.54 -1.46
C PHE A 135 0.42 -0.06 -0.06
N GLY A 136 -0.74 -0.54 0.36
CA GLY A 136 -0.88 -1.09 1.69
C GLY A 136 -2.17 -1.87 1.87
N HIS A 137 -2.21 -2.57 2.99
CA HIS A 137 -3.37 -3.31 3.44
C HIS A 137 -3.64 -2.96 4.90
N GLU A 138 -4.90 -2.63 5.17
CA GLU A 138 -5.43 -2.46 6.51
C GLU A 138 -6.47 -3.59 6.70
N PRO A 139 -6.29 -4.50 7.68
CA PRO A 139 -7.13 -5.69 7.83
C PRO A 139 -8.45 -5.46 8.57
N ASP A 140 -8.58 -4.48 9.47
CA ASP A 140 -9.78 -4.27 10.30
C ASP A 140 -10.97 -3.77 9.47
N ALA A 141 -10.73 -2.80 8.59
CA ALA A 141 -11.65 -2.35 7.57
C ALA A 141 -11.57 -3.19 6.27
N GLY A 142 -10.53 -4.02 6.15
CA GLY A 142 -10.27 -4.83 4.96
C GLY A 142 -9.96 -3.96 3.74
N THR A 143 -9.25 -2.86 3.96
CA THR A 143 -8.90 -1.85 2.96
C THR A 143 -7.63 -2.24 2.24
N LEU A 144 -7.66 -2.18 0.91
CA LEU A 144 -6.45 -2.14 0.09
C LEU A 144 -6.32 -0.74 -0.50
N MET A 145 -5.12 -0.19 -0.42
CA MET A 145 -4.79 1.12 -0.98
C MET A 145 -3.65 1.00 -1.98
N LEU A 146 -3.73 1.79 -3.04
CA LEU A 146 -2.74 1.87 -4.10
C LEU A 146 -2.69 3.30 -4.65
N SER A 147 -1.54 3.94 -4.55
CA SER A 147 -1.23 5.20 -5.22
C SER A 147 -0.13 4.94 -6.24
N MET A 148 -0.36 5.26 -7.51
CA MET A 148 0.64 5.13 -8.58
C MET A 148 1.19 6.49 -8.94
N TYR A 149 2.50 6.57 -9.11
CA TYR A 149 3.22 7.78 -9.46
C TYR A 149 3.89 7.62 -10.82
N ARG A 150 3.84 8.68 -11.62
CA ARG A 150 4.53 8.77 -12.91
C ARG A 150 5.38 10.02 -12.91
N GLN A 151 6.68 9.85 -13.12
CA GLN A 151 7.66 10.95 -13.11
C GLN A 151 7.54 11.82 -11.84
N GLY A 152 7.34 11.17 -10.69
CA GLY A 152 7.18 11.84 -9.39
C GLY A 152 5.81 12.42 -9.09
N LEU A 153 4.87 12.41 -10.05
CA LEU A 153 3.53 12.97 -9.86
C LEU A 153 2.50 11.87 -9.63
N LEU A 154 1.57 12.09 -8.69
CA LEU A 154 0.45 11.18 -8.46
C LEU A 154 -0.39 11.06 -9.75
N ALA A 155 -0.53 9.84 -10.26
CA ALA A 155 -1.28 9.54 -11.48
C ALA A 155 -2.59 8.79 -11.18
N LEU A 156 -2.60 8.02 -10.11
CA LEU A 156 -3.76 7.24 -9.65
C LEU A 156 -3.74 7.15 -8.13
N SER A 157 -4.88 7.35 -7.48
CA SER A 157 -5.12 6.90 -6.11
C SER A 157 -6.35 6.00 -6.10
N TRP A 158 -6.21 4.79 -5.60
CA TRP A 158 -7.25 3.78 -5.51
C TRP A 158 -7.32 3.22 -4.10
N SER A 159 -8.52 3.09 -3.57
CA SER A 159 -8.80 2.41 -2.31
C SER A 159 -10.13 1.67 -2.40
N ASP A 160 -10.20 0.50 -1.78
CA ASP A 160 -11.46 -0.24 -1.62
C ASP A 160 -11.52 -0.91 -0.24
N SER A 161 -12.43 -0.45 0.62
CA SER A 161 -12.71 -1.02 1.94
C SER A 161 -13.92 -1.95 1.91
N ILE A 162 -13.87 -3.07 2.66
CA ILE A 162 -15.03 -3.97 2.84
C ILE A 162 -15.98 -3.40 3.89
N GLN A 163 -15.43 -2.88 4.99
CA GLN A 163 -16.17 -2.18 6.03
C GLN A 163 -16.24 -0.69 5.68
N PRO A 164 -17.07 0.12 6.37
CA PRO A 164 -17.04 1.57 6.23
C PRO A 164 -15.61 2.10 6.34
N GLY A 165 -15.14 2.75 5.28
CA GLY A 165 -13.74 3.15 5.09
C GLY A 165 -13.54 3.84 3.74
N PRO A 166 -12.29 4.22 3.40
CA PRO A 166 -12.00 4.88 2.13
C PRO A 166 -12.26 3.97 0.92
N SER A 167 -13.11 4.45 0.02
CA SER A 167 -13.47 3.76 -1.22
C SER A 167 -13.52 4.78 -2.36
N HIS A 168 -12.49 4.78 -3.21
CA HIS A 168 -12.33 5.75 -4.31
C HIS A 168 -11.41 5.24 -5.40
N ALA A 169 -11.63 5.70 -6.64
CA ALA A 169 -10.64 5.65 -7.71
C ALA A 169 -10.50 7.04 -8.32
N LEU A 170 -9.34 7.66 -8.15
CA LEU A 170 -9.02 9.00 -8.63
C LEU A 170 -7.87 8.92 -9.64
N THR A 171 -8.13 9.27 -10.90
CA THR A 171 -7.08 9.39 -11.93
C THR A 171 -6.74 10.86 -12.12
N PHE A 172 -5.46 11.19 -12.06
CA PHE A 172 -4.95 12.56 -12.20
C PHE A 172 -4.30 12.74 -13.57
N TYR A 173 -4.52 13.90 -14.18
CA TYR A 173 -4.05 14.21 -15.53
C TYR A 173 -3.04 15.36 -15.51
N PRO A 174 -2.09 15.41 -16.47
CA PRO A 174 -1.06 16.46 -16.52
C PRO A 174 -1.60 17.89 -16.66
N ASP A 175 -2.85 18.05 -17.10
CA ASP A 175 -3.52 19.35 -17.24
C ASP A 175 -4.21 19.82 -15.94
N GLY A 176 -3.97 19.13 -14.82
CA GLY A 176 -4.51 19.47 -13.51
C GLY A 176 -5.94 18.97 -13.28
N ARG A 177 -6.53 18.25 -14.22
CA ARG A 177 -7.84 17.60 -14.01
C ARG A 177 -7.67 16.30 -13.22
N ALA A 178 -8.77 15.88 -12.59
CA ALA A 178 -8.91 14.55 -12.01
C ALA A 178 -10.28 13.96 -12.35
N THR A 179 -10.35 12.65 -12.55
CA THR A 179 -11.60 11.90 -12.68
C THR A 179 -11.81 11.03 -11.45
N ALA A 180 -13.03 11.03 -10.92
CA ALA A 180 -13.44 10.17 -9.83
C ALA A 180 -14.40 9.09 -10.34
N GLU A 181 -14.11 7.84 -10.01
CA GLU A 181 -14.85 6.66 -10.43
C GLU A 181 -15.13 5.75 -9.22
N ASP A 182 -16.09 4.84 -9.38
CA ASP A 182 -16.28 3.76 -8.41
C ASP A 182 -15.07 2.80 -8.48
N PRO A 183 -14.42 2.50 -7.35
CA PRO A 183 -13.20 1.70 -7.33
C PRO A 183 -13.38 0.27 -7.83
N ARG A 184 -14.58 -0.31 -7.69
CA ARG A 184 -14.79 -1.72 -8.06
C ARG A 184 -14.89 -1.91 -9.58
N PRO A 185 -15.80 -1.21 -10.30
CA PRO A 185 -15.80 -1.22 -11.78
C PRO A 185 -14.46 -0.79 -12.37
N PHE A 186 -13.80 0.20 -11.75
CA PHE A 186 -12.48 0.65 -12.18
C PHE A 186 -11.47 -0.51 -12.17
N ALA A 187 -11.33 -1.20 -11.04
CA ALA A 187 -10.41 -2.33 -10.89
C ALA A 187 -10.77 -3.51 -11.81
N LEU A 188 -12.06 -3.85 -11.93
CA LEU A 188 -12.53 -4.91 -12.83
C LEU A 188 -12.15 -4.64 -14.29
N SER A 189 -12.37 -3.41 -14.76
CA SER A 189 -12.02 -3.03 -16.14
C SER A 189 -10.52 -3.16 -16.42
N ARG A 190 -9.68 -2.81 -15.44
CA ARG A 190 -8.20 -2.94 -15.51
C ARG A 190 -7.75 -4.39 -15.54
N LEU A 191 -8.48 -5.27 -14.86
CA LEU A 191 -8.30 -6.72 -14.92
C LEU A 191 -8.88 -7.36 -16.19
N GLY A 192 -9.46 -6.58 -17.11
CA GLY A 192 -10.11 -7.09 -18.32
C GLY A 192 -11.41 -7.85 -18.04
N GLN A 193 -12.05 -7.56 -16.90
CA GLN A 193 -13.31 -8.18 -16.48
C GLN A 193 -14.49 -7.24 -16.71
N GLU A 194 -15.69 -7.81 -16.79
CA GLU A 194 -16.92 -7.05 -16.88
C GLU A 194 -17.09 -6.12 -15.67
N PRO A 195 -17.37 -4.81 -15.86
CA PRO A 195 -17.49 -3.86 -14.76
C PRO A 195 -18.60 -4.18 -13.75
N THR A 196 -19.59 -4.99 -14.16
CA THR A 196 -20.70 -5.45 -13.33
C THR A 196 -20.43 -6.80 -12.67
N SER A 197 -19.24 -7.39 -12.85
CA SER A 197 -18.87 -8.65 -12.20
C SER A 197 -19.00 -8.49 -10.68
N PRO A 198 -19.69 -9.39 -9.99
CA PRO A 198 -19.66 -9.37 -8.54
C PRO A 198 -18.27 -9.73 -8.03
N PHE A 199 -17.46 -10.44 -8.85
CA PHE A 199 -16.19 -11.03 -8.46
C PHE A 199 -14.97 -10.16 -8.71
N LEU A 200 -14.72 -9.20 -7.81
CA LEU A 200 -13.46 -8.46 -7.79
C LEU A 200 -12.45 -9.12 -6.85
N ASP A 201 -11.35 -9.63 -7.42
CA ASP A 201 -10.13 -9.91 -6.66
C ASP A 201 -9.27 -8.65 -6.55
N ARG A 202 -9.37 -7.99 -5.40
CA ARG A 202 -8.68 -6.73 -5.10
C ARG A 202 -7.16 -6.91 -4.96
N TYR A 203 -6.72 -8.08 -4.49
CA TYR A 203 -5.30 -8.39 -4.40
C TYR A 203 -4.70 -8.58 -5.80
N ALA A 204 -5.42 -9.27 -6.68
CA ALA A 204 -5.02 -9.43 -8.07
C ALA A 204 -4.94 -8.08 -8.80
N TYR A 205 -5.87 -7.15 -8.53
CA TYR A 205 -5.79 -5.79 -9.08
C TYR A 205 -4.52 -5.05 -8.63
N VAL A 206 -4.23 -5.02 -7.32
CA VAL A 206 -3.01 -4.37 -6.81
C VAL A 206 -1.76 -5.03 -7.41
N ALA A 207 -1.68 -6.36 -7.41
CA ALA A 207 -0.57 -7.10 -8.01
C ALA A 207 -0.43 -6.81 -9.52
N HIS A 208 -1.53 -6.72 -10.25
CA HIS A 208 -1.55 -6.40 -11.67
C HIS A 208 -0.96 -5.01 -11.96
N GLU A 209 -1.28 -3.99 -11.15
CA GLU A 209 -0.71 -2.66 -11.32
C GLU A 209 0.77 -2.61 -10.94
N LEU A 210 1.17 -3.27 -9.84
CA LEU A 210 2.58 -3.30 -9.40
C LEU A 210 3.48 -4.12 -10.35
N ALA A 211 2.94 -5.15 -11.00
CA ALA A 211 3.66 -5.92 -12.01
C ALA A 211 4.08 -5.06 -13.21
N LYS A 212 3.33 -3.99 -13.54
CA LYS A 212 3.69 -3.04 -14.61
C LYS A 212 4.95 -2.23 -14.27
N LEU A 213 5.29 -2.12 -12.99
CA LEU A 213 6.54 -1.51 -12.51
C LEU A 213 7.70 -2.53 -12.44
N GLY A 214 7.43 -3.82 -12.68
CA GLY A 214 8.40 -4.90 -12.56
C GLY A 214 8.49 -5.51 -11.15
N LEU A 215 7.50 -5.29 -10.28
CA LEU A 215 7.44 -5.98 -8.99
C LEU A 215 6.84 -7.38 -9.16
N ASP A 216 7.67 -8.40 -8.99
CA ASP A 216 7.28 -9.80 -9.21
C ASP A 216 6.48 -10.41 -8.04
N GLU A 217 6.70 -9.89 -6.82
CA GLU A 217 6.06 -10.42 -5.61
C GLU A 217 5.90 -9.32 -4.56
N ILE A 218 4.73 -9.28 -3.92
CA ILE A 218 4.43 -8.42 -2.79
C ILE A 218 4.77 -9.19 -1.50
N SER A 219 5.80 -8.72 -0.79
CA SER A 219 6.27 -9.35 0.45
C SER A 219 6.33 -8.32 1.58
N PRO A 220 5.29 -8.23 2.43
CA PRO A 220 5.16 -7.20 3.47
C PRO A 220 6.37 -7.07 4.42
N LEU A 221 7.00 -8.18 4.81
CA LEU A 221 8.04 -8.20 5.85
C LEU A 221 9.48 -8.26 5.31
N LEU A 222 9.68 -8.27 3.98
CA LEU A 222 10.98 -8.45 3.29
C LEU A 222 11.92 -9.55 3.84
N THR A 223 11.44 -10.48 4.67
CA THR A 223 12.27 -11.43 5.44
C THR A 223 13.12 -12.36 4.59
N ASN A 224 12.68 -12.65 3.37
CA ASN A 224 13.39 -13.51 2.41
C ASN A 224 14.12 -12.72 1.32
N ARG A 225 14.19 -11.38 1.45
CA ARG A 225 14.82 -10.50 0.46
C ARG A 225 16.14 -9.96 1.01
N ARG A 226 17.10 -9.73 0.11
CA ARG A 226 18.37 -9.11 0.47
C ARG A 226 18.14 -7.65 0.80
N ILE A 227 18.37 -7.25 2.05
CA ILE A 227 18.32 -5.85 2.43
C ILE A 227 19.53 -5.12 1.83
N SER A 228 19.26 -4.06 1.08
CA SER A 228 20.25 -3.20 0.44
C SER A 228 20.59 -1.99 1.31
N ALA A 229 19.63 -1.51 2.11
CA ALA A 229 19.82 -0.44 3.08
C ALA A 229 18.74 -0.49 4.16
N ALA A 230 19.02 0.07 5.33
CA ALA A 230 18.05 0.29 6.40
C ALA A 230 18.23 1.68 7.01
N LEU A 231 17.14 2.45 7.09
CA LEU A 231 17.14 3.81 7.63
C LEU A 231 16.22 3.90 8.84
N ARG A 232 16.74 4.32 10.00
CA ARG A 232 15.92 4.64 11.17
C ARG A 232 15.55 6.12 11.14
N LEU A 233 14.27 6.43 11.34
CA LEU A 233 13.78 7.78 11.55
C LEU A 233 13.34 7.91 13.00
N ASP A 234 13.79 8.96 13.69
CA ASP A 234 13.40 9.24 15.06
C ASP A 234 12.45 10.46 15.09
N PRO A 235 11.12 10.24 15.12
CA PRO A 235 10.14 11.31 15.15
C PRO A 235 10.03 11.98 16.53
N GLU A 236 10.58 11.40 17.60
CA GLU A 236 10.58 12.01 18.94
C GLU A 236 11.67 13.08 19.08
N ASN A 237 12.69 13.03 18.22
CA ASN A 237 13.78 14.02 18.14
C ASN A 237 13.46 15.24 17.23
N VAL A 238 12.18 15.61 17.04
CA VAL A 238 11.86 16.95 16.49
C VAL A 238 12.57 17.95 17.37
N ARG A 239 13.65 18.56 16.83
CA ARG A 239 14.48 19.47 17.58
C ARG A 239 13.57 20.53 18.17
N HIS A 240 13.42 20.51 19.49
CA HIS A 240 12.78 21.57 20.22
C HIS A 240 13.43 22.88 19.82
N LEU A 241 12.78 23.63 18.93
CA LEU A 241 13.06 25.04 18.72
C LEU A 241 12.73 25.73 20.04
N GLY A 242 13.80 26.02 20.80
CA GLY A 242 13.79 27.00 21.87
C GLY A 242 13.66 28.42 21.35
#